data_AF-A0A7S0AG81-F1
#
_entry.id   AF-A0A7S0AG81-F1
#
_cell.length_a   1.000
_cell.length_b   1.000
_cell.length_c   1.000
_cell.angle_alpha   90.00
_cell.angle_beta   90.00
_cell.angle_gamma   90.00
#
_symmetry.space_group_name_H-M   'P 1'
#
loop_
_entity.id
_entity.type
_entity.pdbx_description
1 polymer ?
#
loop_
_entity_poly.entity_id
_entity_poly.type
_entity_poly.pdbx_seq_one_letter_code
_entity_poly.pdbx_strand_id
1 'polypeptide(L)'
;AISSSAIPMIQWMPEATRTQSLAHLVDAGLACRGPLEGLLEPKLAAFAGALPRDPAGWLGGGYRRMLREVGVDCFGEWGNRWLVTRFGMGFPPSDFGARAWRQIKEHIDRQSTEAVVGNEASVGDEGGKVPPPRRLRPTARRVMYCCLEFSLGSEATATTAAGDFRGALVFESGFDGEDSARGSTWLVAEDLPHSQRVDRVLCCEFQALAALCRRLEEAFGVQAALDAEDPEEAAAKRGNVCGTVWILTTGLSCVSCIGAFRQFQQLFPKVVLSITMQDWWPHIQPIPCD
;
A
#
# COMPACT_ATOMS: atom_id res chain seq x y z
N ALA A 1 6.37 21.92 24.88
CA ALA A 1 7.15 20.69 25.08
C ALA A 1 6.33 19.73 25.93
N ILE A 2 6.01 18.54 25.43
CA ILE A 2 5.40 17.50 26.26
C ILE A 2 6.52 16.86 27.08
N SER A 3 6.48 17.04 28.40
CA SER A 3 7.45 16.44 29.34
C SER A 3 7.25 14.93 29.44
N SER A 4 8.31 14.18 29.78
CA SER A 4 8.24 12.74 30.09
C SER A 4 7.22 12.43 31.20
N SER A 5 6.88 13.42 32.03
CA SER A 5 5.81 13.32 33.03
C SER A 5 4.40 13.11 32.47
N ALA A 6 4.18 13.29 31.16
CA ALA A 6 2.90 13.00 30.50
C ALA A 6 2.75 11.53 30.05
N ILE A 7 3.83 10.73 30.07
CA ILE A 7 3.79 9.31 29.66
C ILE A 7 2.78 8.49 30.49
N PRO A 8 2.69 8.66 31.83
CA PRO A 8 1.65 7.98 32.60
C PRO A 8 0.23 8.32 32.12
N MET A 9 -0.04 9.52 31.61
CA MET A 9 -1.37 9.90 31.12
C MET A 9 -1.79 9.13 29.87
N ILE A 10 -0.84 8.85 28.97
CA ILE A 10 -1.05 7.98 27.80
C ILE A 10 -1.45 6.57 28.27
N GLN A 11 -1.01 6.16 29.46
CA GLN A 11 -1.33 4.85 29.98
C GLN A 11 -2.77 4.67 30.43
N TRP A 12 -3.48 5.77 30.67
CA TRP A 12 -4.90 5.78 31.04
C TRP A 12 -5.84 5.86 29.84
N MET A 13 -5.31 6.02 28.61
CA MET A 13 -6.14 6.03 27.41
C MET A 13 -6.74 4.64 27.14
N PRO A 14 -7.98 4.55 26.63
CA PRO A 14 -8.55 3.29 26.18
C PRO A 14 -7.61 2.58 25.20
N GLU A 15 -7.42 1.27 25.37
CA GLU A 15 -6.43 0.51 24.60
C GLU A 15 -6.62 0.67 23.08
N ALA A 16 -7.87 0.74 22.62
CA ALA A 16 -8.24 0.90 21.22
C ALA A 16 -7.76 2.21 20.58
N THR A 17 -7.59 3.30 21.35
CA THR A 17 -7.09 4.59 20.82
C THR A 17 -5.62 4.83 21.18
N ARG A 18 -5.12 4.09 22.18
CA ARG A 18 -3.78 4.23 22.71
C ARG A 18 -2.70 3.92 21.68
N THR A 19 -2.86 2.85 20.90
CA THR A 19 -1.86 2.45 19.89
C THR A 19 -1.72 3.49 18.78
N GLN A 20 -2.83 3.97 18.22
CA GLN A 20 -2.84 5.02 17.18
C GLN A 20 -2.24 6.34 17.72
N SER A 21 -2.63 6.73 18.93
CA SER A 21 -2.12 7.95 19.57
C SER A 21 -0.62 7.86 19.83
N LEU A 22 -0.16 6.69 20.29
CA LEU A 22 1.27 6.43 20.54
C LEU A 22 2.09 6.54 19.26
N ALA A 23 1.62 5.96 18.15
CA ALA A 23 2.25 6.11 16.84
C ALA A 23 2.42 7.59 16.45
N HIS A 24 1.36 8.39 16.56
CA HIS A 24 1.44 9.82 16.26
C HIS A 24 2.42 10.58 17.17
N LEU A 25 2.48 10.23 18.46
CA LEU A 25 3.40 10.86 19.40
C LEU A 25 4.86 10.51 19.14
N VAL A 26 5.15 9.29 18.66
CA VAL A 26 6.49 8.89 18.21
C VAL A 26 6.92 9.73 17.01
N ASP A 27 6.04 9.86 16.01
CA ASP A 27 6.32 10.62 14.79
C ASP A 27 6.41 12.14 15.03
N ALA A 28 5.76 12.65 16.07
CA ALA A 28 5.83 14.07 16.44
C ALA A 28 7.23 14.54 16.89
N GLY A 29 8.22 13.64 16.99
CA GLY A 29 9.61 14.02 17.27
C GLY A 29 9.83 14.62 18.66
N LEU A 30 9.02 14.22 19.64
CA LEU A 30 9.09 14.73 21.01
C LEU A 30 10.43 14.37 21.68
N ALA A 31 10.87 15.16 22.66
CA ALA A 31 12.09 14.87 23.42
C ALA A 31 12.06 13.49 24.13
N CYS A 32 10.87 12.98 24.43
CA CYS A 32 10.65 11.65 24.99
C CYS A 32 10.38 10.55 23.93
N ARG A 33 10.79 10.75 22.67
CA ARG A 33 10.60 9.80 21.56
C ARG A 33 11.08 8.39 21.89
N GLY A 34 12.30 8.20 22.41
CA GLY A 34 12.85 6.87 22.74
C GLY A 34 11.95 6.06 23.69
N PRO A 35 11.52 6.61 24.83
CA PRO A 35 10.52 5.97 25.68
C PRO A 35 9.19 5.63 24.97
N LEU A 36 8.70 6.48 24.07
CA LEU A 36 7.47 6.23 23.30
C LEU A 36 7.66 5.09 22.28
N GLU A 37 8.81 5.03 21.61
CA GLU A 37 9.21 3.93 20.73
C GLU A 37 9.23 2.60 21.51
N GLY A 38 9.82 2.59 22.71
CA GLY A 38 9.85 1.41 23.58
C GLY A 38 8.46 0.93 24.05
N LEU A 39 7.46 1.82 24.08
CA LEU A 39 6.06 1.44 24.34
C LEU A 39 5.36 0.90 23.08
N LEU A 40 5.77 1.35 21.89
CA LEU A 40 5.16 0.98 20.62
C LEU A 40 5.72 -0.32 20.07
N GLU A 41 7.02 -0.57 20.26
CA GLU A 41 7.73 -1.74 19.74
C GLU A 41 7.07 -3.09 20.11
N PRO A 42 6.66 -3.35 21.37
CA PRO A 42 6.01 -4.61 21.70
C PRO A 42 4.69 -4.83 20.93
N LYS A 43 3.97 -3.74 20.61
CA LYS A 43 2.73 -3.79 19.83
C LYS A 43 3.00 -4.12 18.37
N LEU A 44 4.06 -3.52 17.79
CA LEU A 44 4.53 -3.85 16.44
C LEU A 44 5.00 -5.30 16.35
N ALA A 45 5.74 -5.77 17.35
CA ALA A 45 6.21 -7.15 17.42
C ALA A 45 5.05 -8.15 17.53
N ALA A 46 4.04 -7.83 18.35
CA ALA A 46 2.82 -8.63 18.46
C ALA A 46 2.06 -8.69 17.14
N PHE A 47 1.85 -7.55 16.48
CA PHE A 47 1.23 -7.49 15.15
C PHE A 47 2.01 -8.33 14.14
N ALA A 48 3.33 -8.14 14.04
CA ALA A 48 4.17 -8.88 13.11
C ALA A 48 4.17 -10.39 13.37
N GLY A 49 4.15 -10.81 14.64
CA GLY A 49 4.10 -12.22 15.03
C GLY A 49 2.74 -12.88 14.80
N ALA A 50 1.66 -12.09 14.75
CA ALA A 50 0.29 -12.57 14.54
C ALA A 50 -0.11 -12.64 13.06
N LEU A 51 0.68 -12.09 12.14
CA LEU A 51 0.42 -12.22 10.70
C LEU A 51 0.50 -13.71 10.27
N PRO A 52 -0.38 -14.15 9.35
CA PRO A 52 -0.30 -15.48 8.77
C PRO A 52 1.09 -15.76 8.18
N ARG A 53 1.58 -16.99 8.34
CA ARG A 53 2.92 -17.40 7.88
C ARG A 53 2.93 -17.93 6.46
N ASP A 54 1.77 -18.37 5.99
CA ASP A 54 1.54 -18.92 4.66
C ASP A 54 0.33 -18.23 3.99
N PRO A 55 0.20 -18.34 2.65
CA PRO A 55 -0.89 -17.72 1.91
C PRO A 55 -2.31 -18.18 2.33
N ALA A 56 -2.48 -19.43 2.76
CA ALA A 56 -3.81 -19.95 3.13
C ALA A 56 -4.34 -19.32 4.43
N GLY A 57 -3.46 -19.01 5.38
CA GLY A 57 -3.84 -18.40 6.65
C GLY A 57 -4.49 -17.01 6.55
N TRP A 58 -4.38 -16.32 5.41
CA TRP A 58 -5.03 -15.01 5.19
C TRP A 58 -6.53 -15.12 4.95
N LEU A 59 -7.00 -16.24 4.39
CA LEU A 59 -8.41 -16.47 4.05
C LEU A 59 -9.26 -16.88 5.26
N GLY A 60 -8.65 -17.42 6.32
CA GLY A 60 -9.36 -18.02 7.46
C GLY A 60 -10.03 -17.03 8.42
N GLY A 61 -10.13 -15.74 8.08
CA GLY A 61 -10.72 -14.67 8.92
C GLY A 61 -9.93 -14.34 10.20
N GLY A 62 -8.90 -15.11 10.55
CA GLY A 62 -8.00 -14.82 11.66
C GLY A 62 -7.29 -13.47 11.50
N TYR A 63 -6.88 -13.14 10.26
CA TYR A 63 -6.29 -11.85 9.92
C TYR A 63 -7.24 -10.67 10.24
N ARG A 64 -8.49 -10.73 9.79
CA ARG A 64 -9.54 -9.72 10.11
C ARG A 64 -9.71 -9.53 11.61
N ARG A 65 -9.79 -10.63 12.37
CA ARG A 65 -9.94 -10.58 13.83
C ARG A 65 -8.74 -9.88 14.47
N MET A 66 -7.54 -10.26 14.07
CA MET A 66 -6.29 -9.69 14.56
C MET A 66 -6.22 -8.17 14.28
N LEU A 67 -6.59 -7.70 13.09
CA LEU A 67 -6.60 -6.26 12.80
C LEU A 67 -7.58 -5.48 13.70
N ARG A 68 -8.75 -6.05 13.99
CA ARG A 68 -9.72 -5.46 14.92
C ARG A 68 -9.17 -5.40 16.34
N GLU A 69 -8.44 -6.43 16.78
CA GLU A 69 -7.81 -6.50 18.09
C GLU A 69 -6.65 -5.50 18.23
N VAL A 70 -5.85 -5.31 17.18
CA VAL A 70 -4.76 -4.32 17.18
C VAL A 70 -5.30 -2.89 17.31
N GLY A 71 -6.47 -2.61 16.72
CA GLY A 71 -7.16 -1.34 16.95
C GLY A 71 -6.43 -0.15 16.32
N VAL A 72 -5.70 -0.32 15.22
CA VAL A 72 -4.92 0.76 14.60
C VAL A 72 -5.10 0.75 13.08
N ASP A 73 -5.13 1.93 12.48
CA ASP A 73 -5.18 2.05 11.03
C ASP A 73 -3.78 2.09 10.42
N CYS A 74 -2.85 2.77 11.10
CA CYS A 74 -1.46 2.91 10.71
C CYS A 74 -0.57 3.11 11.95
N PHE A 75 0.61 2.50 11.97
CA PHE A 75 1.57 2.61 13.07
C PHE A 75 2.50 3.83 12.97
N GLY A 76 2.16 4.81 12.13
CA GLY A 76 3.01 5.97 11.91
C GLY A 76 4.20 5.67 10.99
N GLU A 77 5.00 6.69 10.75
CA GLU A 77 6.22 6.62 9.94
C GLU A 77 7.23 5.66 10.55
N TRP A 78 7.52 5.82 11.84
CA TRP A 78 8.48 4.98 12.53
C TRP A 78 8.02 3.52 12.57
N GLY A 79 6.75 3.27 12.89
CA GLY A 79 6.20 1.92 12.98
C GLY A 79 6.13 1.21 11.62
N ASN A 80 5.77 1.93 10.55
CA ASN A 80 5.82 1.37 9.20
C ASN A 80 7.25 1.00 8.79
N ARG A 81 8.22 1.88 9.05
CA ARG A 81 9.64 1.60 8.77
C ARG A 81 10.13 0.38 9.57
N TRP A 82 9.76 0.30 10.84
CA TRP A 82 10.08 -0.84 11.69
C TRP A 82 9.50 -2.14 11.12
N LEU A 83 8.22 -2.16 10.71
CA LEU A 83 7.56 -3.35 10.15
C LEU A 83 8.17 -3.78 8.82
N VAL A 84 8.37 -2.85 7.88
CA VAL A 84 9.02 -3.11 6.58
C VAL A 84 10.39 -3.76 6.80
N THR A 85 11.21 -3.17 7.68
CA THR A 85 12.53 -3.72 8.05
C THR A 85 12.39 -5.10 8.71
N ARG A 86 11.44 -5.27 9.62
CA ARG A 86 11.21 -6.53 10.36
C ARG A 86 10.82 -7.68 9.44
N PHE A 87 10.08 -7.41 8.36
CA PHE A 87 9.70 -8.39 7.34
C PHE A 87 10.78 -8.62 6.29
N GLY A 88 11.96 -8.01 6.43
CA GLY A 88 13.07 -8.15 5.50
C GLY A 88 12.84 -7.46 4.16
N MET A 89 11.93 -6.49 4.10
CA MET A 89 11.76 -5.66 2.92
C MET A 89 12.88 -4.62 2.87
N GLY A 90 13.53 -4.51 1.71
CA GLY A 90 14.67 -3.62 1.50
C GLY A 90 14.25 -2.16 1.33
N PHE A 91 15.24 -1.30 1.21
CA PHE A 91 15.06 0.05 0.70
C PHE A 91 15.44 0.08 -0.79
N PRO A 92 14.66 0.74 -1.64
CA PRO A 92 14.98 0.85 -3.06
C PRO A 92 16.26 1.69 -3.27
N PRO A 93 16.88 1.62 -4.47
CA PRO A 93 18.03 2.44 -4.81
C PRO A 93 17.78 3.94 -4.61
N SER A 94 18.84 4.70 -4.34
CA SER A 94 18.71 6.11 -3.96
C SER A 94 18.14 7.03 -5.07
N ASP A 95 18.16 6.59 -6.32
CA ASP A 95 17.61 7.34 -7.44
C ASP A 95 16.16 6.96 -7.78
N PHE A 96 15.63 5.86 -7.20
CA PHE A 96 14.26 5.39 -7.42
C PHE A 96 13.22 6.43 -6.99
N GLY A 97 13.40 7.05 -5.81
CA GLY A 97 12.43 8.03 -5.29
C GLY A 97 12.20 9.19 -6.26
N ALA A 98 13.26 9.70 -6.89
CA ALA A 98 13.17 10.77 -7.89
C ALA A 98 12.48 10.32 -9.19
N ARG A 99 12.74 9.09 -9.66
CA ARG A 99 12.07 8.53 -10.86
C ARG A 99 10.59 8.28 -10.60
N ALA A 100 10.26 7.60 -9.50
CA ALA A 100 8.89 7.32 -9.09
C ALA A 100 8.07 8.61 -8.93
N TRP A 101 8.67 9.64 -8.34
CA TRP A 101 8.02 10.95 -8.22
C TRP A 101 7.73 11.62 -9.57
N ARG A 102 8.66 11.51 -10.52
CA ARG A 102 8.45 12.01 -11.89
C ARG A 102 7.26 11.30 -12.55
N GLN A 103 7.18 9.99 -12.42
CA GLN A 103 6.06 9.21 -12.97
C GLN A 103 4.73 9.57 -12.33
N ILE A 104 4.70 9.83 -11.02
CA ILE A 104 3.50 10.31 -10.32
C ILE A 104 3.07 11.68 -10.87
N LYS A 105 4.01 12.62 -11.04
CA LYS A 105 3.70 13.93 -11.63
C LYS A 105 3.15 13.82 -13.05
N GLU A 106 3.81 13.04 -13.91
CA GLU A 106 3.35 12.80 -15.28
C GLU A 106 1.96 12.17 -15.33
N HIS A 107 1.62 11.32 -14.35
CA HIS A 107 0.28 10.76 -14.20
C HIS A 107 -0.76 11.82 -13.81
N ILE A 108 -0.45 12.66 -12.82
CA ILE A 108 -1.31 13.76 -12.36
C ILE A 108 -1.58 14.76 -13.50
N ASP A 109 -0.54 15.14 -14.24
CA ASP A 109 -0.64 16.10 -15.35
C ASP A 109 -1.52 15.55 -16.48
N ARG A 110 -1.42 14.24 -16.76
CA ARG A 110 -2.25 13.55 -17.76
C ARG A 110 -3.72 13.52 -17.36
N GLN A 111 -4.03 13.11 -16.13
CA GLN A 111 -5.41 13.09 -15.64
C GLN A 111 -6.04 14.50 -15.64
N SER A 112 -5.25 15.52 -15.26
CA SER A 112 -5.71 16.91 -15.27
C SER A 112 -6.05 17.37 -16.69
N THR A 113 -5.25 17.00 -17.68
CA THR A 113 -5.50 17.33 -19.10
C THR A 113 -6.75 16.62 -19.62
N GLU A 114 -6.92 15.33 -19.34
CA GLU A 114 -8.09 14.54 -19.76
C GLU A 114 -9.40 15.08 -19.15
N ALA A 115 -9.36 15.53 -17.89
CA ALA A 115 -10.52 16.13 -17.23
C ALA A 115 -10.96 17.45 -17.86
N VAL A 116 -10.03 18.26 -18.36
CA VAL A 116 -10.35 19.52 -19.07
C VAL A 116 -11.00 19.22 -20.42
N VAL A 117 -10.41 18.32 -21.21
CA VAL A 117 -10.93 17.96 -22.55
C VAL A 117 -12.33 17.32 -22.47
N GLY A 118 -12.57 16.45 -21.49
CA GLY A 118 -13.88 15.82 -21.30
C GLY A 118 -15.00 16.81 -20.96
N ASN A 119 -14.69 17.91 -20.27
CA ASN A 119 -15.65 18.95 -19.96
C ASN A 119 -15.98 19.84 -21.16
N GLU A 120 -15.02 20.11 -22.06
CA GLU A 120 -15.28 20.93 -23.25
C GLU A 120 -16.13 20.18 -24.29
N ALA A 121 -15.89 18.88 -24.46
CA ALA A 121 -16.65 18.05 -25.40
C ALA A 121 -18.14 17.89 -25.04
N SER A 122 -18.52 18.13 -23.79
CA SER A 122 -19.90 17.99 -23.30
C SER A 122 -20.71 19.31 -23.30
N VAL A 123 -20.13 20.42 -23.80
CA VAL A 123 -20.81 21.72 -23.91
C VAL A 123 -21.45 21.94 -25.31
N GLY A 124 -21.22 21.04 -26.26
CA GLY A 124 -21.84 21.10 -27.58
C GLY A 124 -23.19 20.37 -27.64
N ASP A 125 -24.25 21.13 -27.95
CA ASP A 125 -25.38 20.69 -28.80
C ASP A 125 -26.78 20.38 -28.22
N GLU A 126 -27.12 20.74 -26.97
CA GLU A 126 -28.55 20.79 -26.59
C GLU A 126 -28.94 22.05 -25.82
N GLY A 127 -29.95 22.76 -26.35
CA GLY A 127 -30.37 24.06 -25.91
C GLY A 127 -30.75 24.16 -24.42
N GLY A 128 -30.03 25.02 -23.71
CA GLY A 128 -30.67 25.99 -22.82
C GLY A 128 -30.93 25.61 -21.37
N LYS A 129 -30.33 24.54 -20.83
CA LYS A 129 -30.30 24.33 -19.37
C LYS A 129 -28.86 24.26 -18.88
N VAL A 130 -28.36 25.37 -18.37
CA VAL A 130 -27.10 25.44 -17.61
C VAL A 130 -27.20 24.36 -16.52
N PRO A 131 -26.39 23.29 -16.57
CA PRO A 131 -26.39 22.30 -15.50
C PRO A 131 -26.05 23.05 -14.21
N PRO A 132 -26.77 22.79 -13.10
CA PRO A 132 -26.49 23.47 -11.83
C PRO A 132 -24.99 23.31 -11.54
N PRO A 133 -24.30 24.38 -11.11
CA PRO A 133 -22.87 24.32 -10.86
C PRO A 133 -22.60 23.09 -10.01
N ARG A 134 -21.76 22.16 -10.54
CA ARG A 134 -21.33 20.98 -9.79
C ARG A 134 -20.87 21.51 -8.45
N ARG A 135 -21.65 21.25 -7.39
CA ARG A 135 -21.30 21.67 -6.04
C ARG A 135 -19.89 21.17 -5.83
N LEU A 136 -18.93 22.09 -5.76
CA LEU A 136 -17.54 21.80 -5.40
C LEU A 136 -17.65 20.94 -4.15
N ARG A 137 -17.36 19.65 -4.26
CA ARG A 137 -17.48 18.74 -3.12
C ARG A 137 -16.53 19.32 -2.06
N PRO A 138 -17.05 19.82 -0.94
CA PRO A 138 -16.23 20.48 0.05
C PRO A 138 -15.59 19.40 0.90
N THR A 139 -14.51 18.82 0.37
CA THR A 139 -13.44 18.17 1.13
C THR A 139 -12.32 17.94 0.12
N ALA A 140 -11.21 18.67 0.26
CA ALA A 140 -9.96 18.32 -0.38
C ALA A 140 -9.64 16.88 0.04
N ARG A 141 -10.00 15.91 -0.80
CA ARG A 141 -9.70 14.52 -0.56
C ARG A 141 -8.20 14.43 -0.72
N ARG A 142 -7.48 14.12 0.36
CA ARG A 142 -6.05 13.84 0.25
C ARG A 142 -5.90 12.60 -0.63
N VAL A 143 -5.49 12.82 -1.87
CA VAL A 143 -5.21 11.77 -2.82
C VAL A 143 -3.82 11.22 -2.50
N MET A 144 -3.72 9.90 -2.45
CA MET A 144 -2.48 9.18 -2.23
C MET A 144 -2.09 8.49 -3.54
N TYR A 145 -0.80 8.47 -3.85
CA TYR A 145 -0.29 7.79 -5.02
C TYR A 145 0.67 6.67 -4.61
N CYS A 146 0.66 5.59 -5.37
CA CYS A 146 1.62 4.50 -5.29
C CYS A 146 2.29 4.34 -6.65
N CYS A 147 3.61 4.41 -6.69
CA CYS A 147 4.40 4.07 -7.87
C CYS A 147 5.18 2.79 -7.60
N LEU A 148 5.11 1.83 -8.52
CA LEU A 148 5.80 0.55 -8.45
C LEU A 148 6.66 0.38 -9.70
N GLU A 149 7.97 0.16 -9.55
CA GLU A 149 8.87 -0.30 -10.62
C GLU A 149 9.21 -1.77 -10.39
N PHE A 150 9.25 -2.57 -11.46
CA PHE A 150 9.55 -4.00 -11.35
C PHE A 150 10.46 -4.50 -12.48
N SER A 151 11.28 -5.49 -12.14
CA SER A 151 12.07 -6.28 -13.07
C SER A 151 12.06 -7.73 -12.61
N LEU A 152 11.31 -8.56 -13.33
CA LEU A 152 10.94 -9.91 -12.91
C LEU A 152 11.26 -10.91 -14.02
N GLY A 153 11.50 -12.15 -13.62
CA GLY A 153 11.72 -13.28 -14.52
C GLY A 153 11.19 -14.57 -13.90
N SER A 154 11.23 -15.65 -14.69
CA SER A 154 10.91 -17.00 -14.22
C SER A 154 12.08 -17.92 -14.50
N GLU A 155 12.54 -18.65 -13.48
CA GLU A 155 13.61 -19.64 -13.63
C GLU A 155 13.22 -20.76 -14.61
N ALA A 156 11.93 -21.08 -14.70
CA ALA A 156 11.41 -22.10 -15.60
C ALA A 156 11.54 -21.70 -17.09
N THR A 157 11.60 -20.41 -17.40
CA THR A 157 11.68 -19.88 -18.76
C THR A 157 13.07 -19.37 -19.12
N ALA A 158 14.09 -19.54 -18.26
CA ALA A 158 15.43 -19.01 -18.48
C ALA A 158 16.12 -19.52 -19.76
N THR A 159 15.63 -20.61 -20.37
CA THR A 159 16.12 -21.17 -21.63
C THR A 159 15.51 -20.54 -22.88
N THR A 160 14.36 -19.86 -22.76
CA THR A 160 13.77 -19.11 -23.87
C THR A 160 14.19 -17.65 -23.76
N ALA A 161 14.56 -17.03 -24.87
CA ALA A 161 14.83 -15.58 -24.93
C ALA A 161 13.58 -14.71 -24.66
N ALA A 162 12.52 -15.29 -24.08
CA ALA A 162 11.34 -14.61 -23.60
C ALA A 162 11.78 -13.67 -22.48
N GLY A 163 11.88 -12.40 -22.86
CA GLY A 163 12.65 -11.38 -22.17
C GLY A 163 12.17 -11.08 -20.77
N ASP A 164 13.07 -10.50 -19.99
CA ASP A 164 12.81 -9.90 -18.69
C ASP A 164 11.46 -9.15 -18.67
N PHE A 165 10.58 -9.50 -17.73
CA PHE A 165 9.32 -8.82 -17.52
C PHE A 165 9.56 -7.55 -16.69
N ARG A 166 9.60 -6.39 -17.36
CA ARG A 166 9.93 -5.10 -16.73
C ARG A 166 8.84 -4.07 -16.97
N GLY A 167 8.66 -3.17 -16.02
CA GLY A 167 7.73 -2.08 -16.19
C GLY A 167 7.61 -1.21 -14.94
N ALA A 168 6.69 -0.24 -15.04
CA ALA A 168 6.30 0.59 -13.93
C ALA A 168 4.79 0.86 -13.95
N LEU A 169 4.21 1.04 -12.77
CA LEU A 169 2.80 1.35 -12.57
C LEU A 169 2.65 2.54 -11.63
N VAL A 170 1.62 3.35 -11.86
CA VAL A 170 1.21 4.42 -10.96
C VAL A 170 -0.27 4.24 -10.67
N PHE A 171 -0.63 4.26 -9.39
CA PHE A 171 -2.00 4.12 -8.91
C PHE A 171 -2.36 5.29 -8.00
N GLU A 172 -3.61 5.70 -8.09
CA GLU A 172 -4.23 6.72 -7.25
C GLU A 172 -5.16 6.04 -6.24
N SER A 173 -5.18 6.52 -5.00
CA SER A 173 -6.12 6.01 -4.00
C SER A 173 -7.56 6.41 -4.34
N GLY A 174 -8.44 5.42 -4.44
CA GLY A 174 -9.85 5.66 -4.73
C GLY A 174 -10.39 4.70 -5.77
N PHE A 175 -11.62 4.98 -6.20
CA PHE A 175 -12.28 4.20 -7.23
C PHE A 175 -12.08 4.92 -8.56
N ASP A 176 -11.43 4.26 -9.50
CA ASP A 176 -11.13 4.73 -10.85
C ASP A 176 -12.19 4.30 -11.88
N GLY A 177 -13.22 3.56 -11.44
CA GLY A 177 -14.23 2.97 -12.34
C GLY A 177 -14.03 1.50 -12.61
N GLU A 178 -12.86 0.94 -12.27
CA GLU A 178 -12.55 -0.47 -12.49
C GLU A 178 -12.57 -1.26 -11.17
N ASP A 179 -13.45 -2.27 -11.09
CA ASP A 179 -13.61 -3.05 -9.86
C ASP A 179 -12.62 -4.23 -9.76
N SER A 180 -11.58 -4.21 -10.60
CA SER A 180 -10.69 -5.35 -10.78
C SER A 180 -9.82 -5.63 -9.56
N ALA A 181 -9.58 -4.63 -8.71
CA ALA A 181 -8.94 -4.85 -7.42
C ALA A 181 -9.85 -5.60 -6.42
N ARG A 182 -11.17 -5.43 -6.47
CA ARG A 182 -12.10 -6.17 -5.59
C ARG A 182 -12.22 -7.63 -5.97
N GLY A 183 -12.08 -7.92 -7.26
CA GLY A 183 -12.03 -9.28 -7.78
C GLY A 183 -10.68 -9.99 -7.57
N SER A 184 -9.70 -9.33 -6.96
CA SER A 184 -8.38 -9.93 -6.74
C SER A 184 -8.47 -11.11 -5.78
N THR A 185 -8.26 -12.33 -6.30
CA THR A 185 -8.12 -13.56 -5.50
C THR A 185 -6.71 -13.75 -4.93
N TRP A 186 -5.77 -12.89 -5.34
CA TRP A 186 -4.37 -12.94 -4.94
C TRP A 186 -4.11 -12.45 -3.51
N LEU A 187 -4.80 -11.37 -3.12
CA LEU A 187 -4.50 -10.58 -1.93
C LEU A 187 -5.79 -10.28 -1.18
N VAL A 188 -5.70 -10.30 0.14
CA VAL A 188 -6.80 -9.97 1.05
C VAL A 188 -6.57 -8.57 1.62
N ALA A 189 -7.49 -7.65 1.33
CA ALA A 189 -7.63 -6.39 2.05
C ALA A 189 -8.69 -6.53 3.14
N GLU A 190 -8.48 -5.87 4.27
CA GLU A 190 -9.39 -5.95 5.41
C GLU A 190 -9.73 -4.57 5.98
N ASP A 191 -10.99 -4.41 6.39
CA ASP A 191 -11.47 -3.18 6.98
C ASP A 191 -10.81 -2.93 8.34
N LEU A 192 -10.48 -1.66 8.58
CA LEU A 192 -9.77 -1.23 9.78
C LEU A 192 -10.74 -0.61 10.80
N PRO A 193 -10.47 -0.76 12.10
CA PRO A 193 -11.41 -0.44 13.16
C PRO A 193 -11.82 1.04 13.20
N HIS A 194 -10.93 1.97 12.88
CA HIS A 194 -11.21 3.43 12.95
C HIS A 194 -11.75 4.02 11.65
N SER A 195 -11.56 3.33 10.53
CA SER A 195 -11.98 3.81 9.20
C SER A 195 -12.80 2.77 8.45
N GLN A 196 -13.90 2.32 9.06
CA GLN A 196 -14.83 1.34 8.47
C GLN A 196 -15.51 1.81 7.18
N ARG A 197 -15.42 3.10 6.86
CA ARG A 197 -15.92 3.69 5.60
C ARG A 197 -14.86 3.74 4.50
N VAL A 198 -13.61 3.42 4.82
CA VAL A 198 -12.52 3.41 3.85
C VAL A 198 -12.33 1.98 3.40
N ASP A 199 -12.75 1.74 2.17
CA ASP A 199 -12.50 0.48 1.51
C ASP A 199 -11.01 0.29 1.23
N ARG A 200 -10.41 -0.72 1.84
CA ARG A 200 -8.96 -0.96 1.75
C ARG A 200 -8.53 -1.59 0.44
N VAL A 201 -9.47 -2.11 -0.35
CA VAL A 201 -9.18 -2.49 -1.74
C VAL A 201 -8.88 -1.25 -2.60
N LEU A 202 -9.38 -0.08 -2.18
CA LEU A 202 -9.14 1.19 -2.88
C LEU A 202 -7.87 1.92 -2.43
N CYS A 203 -7.05 1.30 -1.58
CA CYS A 203 -5.71 1.81 -1.29
C CYS A 203 -4.80 1.61 -2.51
N CYS A 204 -4.08 2.65 -2.91
CA CYS A 204 -3.22 2.63 -4.09
C CYS A 204 -2.14 1.53 -4.01
N GLU A 205 -1.63 1.20 -2.82
CA GLU A 205 -0.65 0.12 -2.64
C GLU A 205 -1.25 -1.26 -2.90
N PHE A 206 -2.48 -1.48 -2.43
CA PHE A 206 -3.20 -2.73 -2.65
C PHE A 206 -3.51 -2.91 -4.14
N GLN A 207 -4.05 -1.86 -4.78
CA GLN A 207 -4.34 -1.88 -6.22
C GLN A 207 -3.08 -2.13 -7.05
N ALA A 208 -1.97 -1.49 -6.70
CA ALA A 208 -0.69 -1.67 -7.39
C ALA A 208 -0.19 -3.11 -7.35
N LEU A 209 -0.23 -3.74 -6.17
CA LEU A 209 0.16 -5.13 -6.03
C LEU A 209 -0.82 -6.08 -6.72
N ALA A 210 -2.13 -5.87 -6.60
CA ALA A 210 -3.14 -6.69 -7.26
C ALA A 210 -3.02 -6.62 -8.79
N ALA A 211 -2.74 -5.44 -9.34
CA ALA A 211 -2.47 -5.26 -10.76
C ALA A 211 -1.17 -5.96 -11.19
N LEU A 212 -0.10 -5.87 -10.38
CA LEU A 212 1.14 -6.59 -10.66
C LEU A 212 0.92 -8.11 -10.68
N CYS A 213 0.19 -8.65 -9.71
CA CYS A 213 -0.14 -10.08 -9.65
C CYS A 213 -0.87 -10.55 -10.92
N ARG A 214 -1.87 -9.79 -11.39
CA ARG A 214 -2.56 -10.09 -12.67
C ARG A 214 -1.61 -10.09 -13.86
N ARG A 215 -0.69 -9.11 -13.95
CA ARG A 215 0.28 -9.09 -15.04
C ARG A 215 1.28 -10.25 -14.96
N LEU A 216 1.59 -10.74 -13.76
CA LEU A 216 2.42 -11.94 -13.60
C LEU A 216 1.69 -13.19 -14.07
N GLU A 217 0.39 -13.31 -13.79
CA GLU A 217 -0.46 -14.37 -14.35
C GLU A 217 -0.41 -14.39 -15.86
N GLU A 218 -0.62 -13.23 -16.49
CA GLU A 218 -0.58 -13.07 -17.95
C GLU A 218 0.82 -13.39 -18.53
N ALA A 219 1.89 -12.93 -17.88
CA ALA A 219 3.25 -13.07 -18.38
C ALA A 219 3.84 -14.46 -18.16
N PHE A 220 3.56 -15.10 -17.03
CA PHE A 220 4.21 -16.34 -16.60
C PHE A 220 3.26 -17.53 -16.40
N GLY A 221 1.94 -17.33 -16.56
CA GLY A 221 0.95 -18.38 -16.30
C GLY A 221 0.87 -18.77 -14.81
N VAL A 222 1.26 -17.88 -13.90
CA VAL A 222 1.11 -18.10 -12.46
C VAL A 222 -0.35 -17.88 -12.08
N GLN A 223 -1.09 -18.95 -11.78
CA GLN A 223 -2.51 -18.84 -11.47
C GLN A 223 -2.77 -18.08 -10.16
N ALA A 224 -3.83 -17.28 -10.18
CA ALA A 224 -4.25 -16.36 -9.13
C ALA A 224 -4.74 -16.94 -7.82
N ALA A 225 -5.04 -18.22 -7.82
CA ALA A 225 -5.92 -18.76 -6.81
C ALA A 225 -5.13 -19.28 -5.59
N LEU A 226 -5.35 -18.63 -4.44
CA LEU A 226 -5.18 -19.28 -3.14
C LEU A 226 -6.10 -20.52 -3.02
N ASP A 227 -7.12 -20.58 -3.86
CA ASP A 227 -8.10 -21.65 -4.07
C ASP A 227 -7.88 -22.45 -5.37
N ALA A 228 -6.65 -22.50 -5.89
CA ALA A 228 -6.34 -23.25 -7.11
C ALA A 228 -6.74 -24.73 -6.96
N GLU A 229 -7.17 -25.36 -8.07
CA GLU A 229 -7.49 -26.80 -8.09
C GLU A 229 -6.28 -27.65 -7.64
N ASP A 230 -5.07 -27.22 -8.03
CA ASP A 230 -3.80 -27.75 -7.54
C ASP A 230 -2.98 -26.63 -6.85
N PRO A 231 -3.10 -26.49 -5.52
CA PRO A 231 -2.36 -25.49 -4.76
C PRO A 231 -0.84 -25.68 -4.77
N GLU A 232 -0.37 -26.93 -4.91
CA GLU A 232 1.07 -27.25 -4.90
C GLU A 232 1.72 -26.83 -6.21
N GLU A 233 1.10 -27.14 -7.35
CA GLU A 233 1.58 -26.70 -8.66
C GLU A 233 1.56 -25.17 -8.76
N ALA A 234 0.49 -24.53 -8.31
CA ALA A 234 0.39 -23.07 -8.30
C ALA A 234 1.47 -22.44 -7.42
N ALA A 235 1.74 -23.01 -6.23
CA ALA A 235 2.81 -22.55 -5.36
C ALA A 235 4.20 -22.74 -5.99
N ALA A 236 4.45 -23.87 -6.66
CA ALA A 236 5.70 -24.15 -7.35
C ALA A 236 5.95 -23.14 -8.49
N LYS A 237 4.94 -22.85 -9.30
CA LYS A 237 5.01 -21.83 -10.38
C LYS A 237 5.35 -20.45 -9.83
N ARG A 238 4.68 -20.02 -8.75
CA ARG A 238 4.99 -18.72 -8.11
C ARG A 238 6.39 -18.70 -7.48
N GLY A 239 6.83 -19.82 -6.91
CA GLY A 239 8.18 -19.99 -6.37
C GLY A 239 9.30 -19.91 -7.40
N ASN A 240 8.99 -20.01 -8.69
CA ASN A 240 9.95 -19.83 -9.78
C ASN A 240 10.08 -18.37 -10.25
N VAL A 241 9.17 -17.48 -9.84
CA VAL A 241 9.24 -16.05 -10.15
C VAL A 241 10.26 -15.38 -9.25
N CYS A 242 11.22 -14.67 -9.85
CA CYS A 242 12.30 -13.98 -9.16
C CYS A 242 12.51 -12.56 -9.71
N GLY A 243 13.28 -11.74 -8.97
CA GLY A 243 13.65 -10.39 -9.40
C GLY A 243 13.41 -9.35 -8.32
N THR A 244 13.08 -8.13 -8.72
CA THR A 244 12.95 -6.98 -7.82
C THR A 244 11.66 -6.21 -8.07
N VAL A 245 11.03 -5.76 -6.98
CA VAL A 245 9.90 -4.83 -6.98
C VAL A 245 10.21 -3.68 -6.04
N TRP A 246 10.13 -2.45 -6.53
CA TRP A 246 10.35 -1.23 -5.77
C TRP A 246 9.06 -0.43 -5.69
N ILE A 247 8.66 -0.02 -4.49
CA ILE A 247 7.41 0.71 -4.25
C ILE A 247 7.72 2.05 -3.58
N LEU A 248 7.14 3.13 -4.11
CA LEU A 248 7.03 4.43 -3.45
C LEU A 248 5.55 4.75 -3.20
N THR A 249 5.21 5.09 -1.97
CA THR A 249 3.89 5.64 -1.61
C THR A 249 4.03 7.08 -1.12
N THR A 250 3.08 7.95 -1.49
CA THR A 250 3.09 9.39 -1.12
C THR A 250 2.58 9.66 0.31
N GLY A 251 2.36 8.61 1.08
CA GLY A 251 2.20 8.73 2.52
C GLY A 251 2.11 7.37 3.19
N LEU A 252 1.65 7.35 4.44
CA LEU A 252 1.79 6.17 5.27
C LEU A 252 0.84 5.05 4.85
N SER A 253 1.39 3.88 4.58
CA SER A 253 0.60 2.67 4.34
C SER A 253 -0.17 2.28 5.59
N CYS A 254 -1.45 1.94 5.40
CA CYS A 254 -2.27 1.38 6.47
C CYS A 254 -1.84 -0.06 6.79
N VAL A 255 -2.23 -0.58 7.96
CA VAL A 255 -1.88 -1.95 8.37
C VAL A 255 -2.41 -3.02 7.41
N SER A 256 -3.53 -2.75 6.71
CA SER A 256 -4.01 -3.65 5.65
C SER A 256 -3.03 -3.72 4.46
N CYS A 257 -2.45 -2.59 4.06
CA CYS A 257 -1.45 -2.54 2.98
C CYS A 257 -0.11 -3.16 3.42
N ILE A 258 0.28 -2.99 4.69
CA ILE A 258 1.42 -3.73 5.26
C ILE A 258 1.19 -5.25 5.18
N GLY A 259 -0.02 -5.70 5.47
CA GLY A 259 -0.43 -7.09 5.26
C GLY A 259 -0.34 -7.52 3.79
N ALA A 260 -0.74 -6.66 2.85
CA ALA A 260 -0.63 -6.94 1.41
C ALA A 260 0.84 -7.09 0.94
N PHE A 261 1.75 -6.25 1.44
CA PHE A 261 3.20 -6.42 1.17
C PHE A 261 3.69 -7.79 1.66
N ARG A 262 3.24 -8.21 2.85
CA ARG A 262 3.63 -9.51 3.41
C ARG A 262 3.05 -10.68 2.62
N GLN A 263 1.79 -10.60 2.21
CA GLN A 263 1.15 -11.57 1.32
C GLN A 263 1.93 -11.72 0.00
N PHE A 264 2.32 -10.59 -0.61
CA PHE A 264 3.10 -10.60 -1.84
C PHE A 264 4.45 -11.32 -1.68
N GLN A 265 5.19 -11.05 -0.59
CA GLN A 265 6.44 -11.78 -0.30
C GLN A 265 6.23 -13.29 -0.13
N GLN A 266 5.09 -13.72 0.43
CA GLN A 266 4.77 -15.14 0.61
C GLN A 266 4.36 -15.81 -0.70
N LEU A 267 3.66 -15.08 -1.57
CA LEU A 267 3.31 -15.55 -2.90
C LEU A 267 4.56 -15.71 -3.77
N PHE A 268 5.49 -14.76 -3.72
CA PHE A 268 6.67 -14.72 -4.59
C PHE A 268 7.97 -14.67 -3.78
N PRO A 269 8.39 -15.78 -3.14
CA PRO A 269 9.46 -15.80 -2.15
C PRO A 269 10.85 -15.44 -2.69
N LYS A 270 11.07 -15.50 -4.02
CA LYS A 270 12.33 -15.10 -4.67
C LYS A 270 12.30 -13.68 -5.23
N VAL A 271 11.20 -12.94 -5.05
CA VAL A 271 11.10 -11.54 -5.43
C VAL A 271 11.52 -10.66 -4.26
N VAL A 272 12.54 -9.82 -4.50
CA VAL A 272 13.00 -8.84 -3.53
C VAL A 272 12.08 -7.63 -3.56
N LEU A 273 11.23 -7.51 -2.55
CA LEU A 273 10.36 -6.36 -2.34
C LEU A 273 11.08 -5.28 -1.55
N SER A 274 11.15 -4.07 -2.09
CA SER A 274 11.68 -2.89 -1.41
C SER A 274 10.67 -1.76 -1.41
N ILE A 275 10.54 -1.07 -0.28
CA ILE A 275 9.50 -0.07 -0.07
C ILE A 275 10.14 1.21 0.45
N THR A 276 9.66 2.35 -0.06
CA THR A 276 9.92 3.65 0.51
C THR A 276 8.63 4.45 0.61
N MET A 277 8.59 5.38 1.55
CA MET A 277 7.52 6.36 1.67
C MET A 277 8.12 7.74 1.38
N GLN A 278 7.29 8.66 0.92
CA GLN A 278 7.72 10.03 0.63
C GLN A 278 8.35 10.71 1.85
N ASP A 279 7.78 10.51 3.03
CA ASP A 279 8.26 11.13 4.28
C ASP A 279 9.68 10.65 4.68
N TRP A 280 10.16 9.53 4.11
CA TRP A 280 11.52 9.03 4.36
C TRP A 280 12.60 9.75 3.55
N TRP A 281 12.21 10.64 2.65
CA TRP A 281 13.10 11.37 1.76
C TRP A 281 13.15 12.87 2.09
N PRO A 282 14.23 13.35 2.75
CA PRO A 282 14.32 14.75 3.17
C PRO A 282 14.40 15.76 2.01
N HIS A 283 14.59 15.29 0.77
CA HIS A 283 14.78 16.14 -0.42
C HIS A 283 13.58 16.16 -1.37
N ILE A 284 12.53 15.37 -1.13
CA ILE A 284 11.34 15.36 -1.99
C ILE A 284 10.32 16.33 -1.39
N GLN A 285 10.09 17.45 -2.09
CA GLN A 285 9.05 18.42 -1.71
C GLN A 285 7.66 17.75 -1.80
N PRO A 286 6.76 17.99 -0.82
CA PRO A 286 5.36 17.56 -0.89
C PRO A 286 4.67 17.92 -2.21
N ILE A 287 3.80 17.05 -2.73
CA ILE A 287 2.79 17.49 -3.70
C ILE A 287 1.93 18.53 -2.97
N PRO A 288 1.76 19.75 -3.51
CA PRO A 288 0.78 20.68 -3.00
C PRO A 288 -0.58 19.97 -3.03
N CYS A 289 -1.18 19.78 -1.85
CA CYS A 289 -2.56 19.36 -1.77
C CYS A 289 -3.40 20.62 -2.02
N ASP A 290 -3.70 20.90 -3.29
CA ASP A 290 -4.63 21.96 -3.67
C ASP A 290 -6.10 21.57 -3.38
#